data_AF-A0A9W4NTT5-F1
#
_entry.id   AF-A0A9W4NTT5-F1
#
_cell.length_a   1.000
_cell.length_b   1.000
_cell.length_c   1.000
_cell.angle_alpha   90.00
_cell.angle_beta   90.00
_cell.angle_gamma   90.00
#
_symmetry.space_group_name_H-M   'P 1'
#
loop_
_entity.id
_entity.type
_entity.pdbx_description
1 polymer ?
#
loop_
_entity_poly.entity_id
_entity_poly.type
_entity_poly.pdbx_seq_one_letter_code
_entity_poly.pdbx_strand_id
1 'polypeptide(L)'
;MYGLPTTTPMFQFHGEEQSSRILDQEFDRYELTGKDPYVIVTSVSERSFLENFTKSSNDILRKSCVSYDEQHSIVLIEMESEVHASGCDAFRFLIEAWVTKSKSVVSPTGSAMFRGITRKKKADCSWKPAELPSGRSPKWPTMAVEVRWSEPASHLMNDVCFWLNESNGDVKVVLTVSIFARHRISIEKWSLHHRRGQEKPIPVQTAKIEITKGLERNSKPKVTGNMTILFEDVFLRPKRPTETDLTFSQSDLERMALKIWAVQDR
;
A
#
# COMPACT_ATOMS: atom_id res chain seq x y z
N MET A 1 8.01 -15.09 -7.45
CA MET A 1 7.02 -15.20 -6.36
C MET A 1 6.66 -13.85 -5.75
N TYR A 2 7.59 -12.92 -5.52
CA TYR A 2 7.23 -11.53 -5.15
C TYR A 2 7.89 -10.44 -6.01
N GLY A 3 8.79 -10.81 -6.93
CA GLY A 3 9.57 -9.81 -7.69
C GLY A 3 10.58 -9.06 -6.82
N LEU A 4 10.93 -9.65 -5.66
CA LEU A 4 11.95 -9.19 -4.73
C LEU A 4 13.35 -9.61 -5.20
N PRO A 5 14.41 -8.91 -4.74
CA PRO A 5 15.79 -9.29 -5.02
C PRO A 5 16.12 -10.72 -4.55
N THR A 6 17.07 -11.38 -5.22
CA THR A 6 17.58 -12.69 -4.77
C THR A 6 18.37 -12.61 -3.47
N THR A 7 18.73 -11.39 -3.03
CA THR A 7 19.44 -11.10 -1.78
C THR A 7 18.51 -10.96 -0.58
N THR A 8 17.19 -10.97 -0.78
CA THR A 8 16.23 -10.84 0.32
C THR A 8 16.43 -11.95 1.34
N PRO A 9 16.64 -11.63 2.64
CA PRO A 9 16.81 -12.62 3.69
C PRO A 9 15.67 -13.63 3.70
N MET A 10 16.02 -14.90 3.89
CA MET A 10 15.08 -16.00 3.92
C MET A 10 15.43 -16.96 5.05
N PHE A 11 14.44 -17.32 5.87
CA PHE A 11 14.60 -18.31 6.93
C PHE A 11 13.40 -19.26 7.02
N GLN A 12 13.64 -20.45 7.57
CA GLN A 12 12.60 -21.46 7.79
C GLN A 12 11.90 -21.23 9.13
N PHE A 13 10.58 -21.39 9.16
CA PHE A 13 9.79 -21.24 10.37
C PHE A 13 9.96 -22.41 11.34
N HIS A 14 10.42 -22.15 12.57
CA HIS A 14 10.40 -23.12 13.67
C HIS A 14 9.64 -22.64 14.92
N GLY A 15 8.91 -21.52 14.82
CA GLY A 15 8.08 -21.00 15.91
C GLY A 15 8.12 -19.47 16.02
N GLU A 16 7.20 -18.93 16.84
CA GLU A 16 7.03 -17.50 17.06
C GLU A 16 8.29 -16.83 17.65
N GLU A 17 8.88 -17.45 18.67
CA GLU A 17 10.04 -16.90 19.40
C GLU A 17 11.27 -16.79 18.50
N GLN A 18 11.56 -17.85 17.73
CA GLN A 18 12.66 -17.83 16.77
C GLN A 18 12.44 -16.76 15.70
N SER A 19 11.23 -16.69 15.14
CA SER A 19 10.90 -15.73 14.08
C SER A 19 11.09 -14.29 14.58
N SER A 20 10.66 -14.01 15.81
CA SER A 20 10.80 -12.69 16.42
C SER A 20 12.26 -12.29 16.58
N ARG A 21 13.09 -13.19 17.12
CA ARG A 21 14.53 -12.94 17.29
C ARG A 21 15.25 -12.69 15.97
N ILE A 22 14.90 -13.43 14.92
CA ILE A 22 15.50 -13.22 13.59
C ILE A 22 15.05 -11.87 13.03
N LEU A 23 13.77 -11.51 13.20
CA LEU A 23 13.29 -10.21 12.75
C LEU A 23 13.95 -9.04 13.48
N ASP A 24 14.20 -9.14 14.78
CA ASP A 24 14.93 -8.10 15.50
C ASP A 24 16.34 -7.91 14.92
N GLN A 25 17.05 -9.01 14.63
CA GLN A 25 18.38 -8.96 14.00
C GLN A 25 18.35 -8.38 12.58
N GLU A 26 17.35 -8.76 11.79
CA GLU A 26 17.17 -8.23 10.44
C GLU A 26 16.77 -6.76 10.47
N PHE A 27 16.01 -6.33 11.48
CA PHE A 27 15.64 -4.94 11.70
C PHE A 27 16.89 -4.10 12.02
N ASP A 28 17.74 -4.55 12.94
CA ASP A 28 19.03 -3.89 13.22
C ASP A 28 19.89 -3.80 11.96
N ARG A 29 19.96 -4.87 11.15
CA ARG A 29 20.67 -4.86 9.87
C ARG A 29 20.06 -3.87 8.88
N TYR A 30 18.73 -3.80 8.82
CA TYR A 30 18.01 -2.88 7.96
C TYR A 30 18.26 -1.42 8.36
N GLU A 31 18.21 -1.09 9.65
CA GLU A 31 18.53 0.26 10.15
C GLU A 31 19.96 0.69 9.80
N LEU A 32 20.93 -0.23 9.87
CA LEU A 32 22.33 0.05 9.52
C LEU A 32 22.57 0.21 8.01
N THR A 33 21.85 -0.54 7.17
CA THR A 33 22.17 -0.65 5.73
C THR A 33 21.18 0.06 4.82
N GLY A 34 19.94 0.27 5.27
CA GLY A 34 18.82 0.77 4.49
C GLY A 34 18.41 -0.14 3.32
N LYS A 35 18.86 -1.40 3.30
CA LYS A 35 18.69 -2.34 2.18
C LYS A 35 17.74 -3.48 2.50
N ASP A 36 16.83 -3.74 1.56
CA ASP A 36 15.86 -4.84 1.57
C ASP A 36 15.01 -4.85 2.86
N PRO A 37 13.89 -4.08 2.90
CA PRO A 37 13.01 -4.03 4.08
C PRO A 37 12.21 -5.33 4.28
N TYR A 38 12.47 -6.36 3.49
CA TYR A 38 11.67 -7.58 3.48
C TYR A 38 12.43 -8.77 4.03
N VAL A 39 11.69 -9.65 4.70
CA VAL A 39 12.16 -10.97 5.08
C VAL A 39 11.14 -12.03 4.66
N ILE A 40 11.65 -13.13 4.11
CA ILE A 40 10.85 -14.26 3.64
C ILE A 40 10.92 -15.38 4.67
N VAL A 41 9.76 -15.77 5.21
CA VAL A 41 9.64 -16.91 6.13
C VAL A 41 9.02 -18.08 5.39
N THR A 42 9.73 -19.21 5.32
CA THR A 42 9.31 -20.41 4.58
C THR A 42 8.80 -21.51 5.51
N SER A 43 8.16 -22.53 4.92
CA SER A 43 7.57 -23.67 5.65
C SER A 43 6.50 -23.27 6.67
N VAL A 44 5.78 -22.18 6.41
CA VAL A 44 4.67 -21.73 7.26
C VAL A 44 3.39 -22.39 6.77
N SER A 45 2.86 -23.37 7.52
CA SER A 45 1.55 -23.95 7.22
C SER A 45 0.42 -22.92 7.41
N GLU A 46 -0.76 -23.14 6.82
CA GLU A 46 -1.88 -22.22 7.02
C GLU A 46 -2.27 -22.10 8.50
N ARG A 47 -2.22 -23.21 9.23
CA ARG A 47 -2.45 -23.22 10.68
C ARG A 47 -1.43 -22.34 11.40
N SER A 48 -0.15 -22.55 11.13
CA SER A 48 0.95 -21.77 11.72
C SER A 48 0.81 -20.29 11.37
N PHE A 49 0.43 -19.96 10.14
CA PHE A 49 0.17 -18.58 9.71
C PHE A 49 -0.93 -17.92 10.57
N LEU A 50 -2.07 -18.59 10.72
CA LEU A 50 -3.20 -18.05 11.47
C LEU A 50 -2.87 -17.86 12.95
N GLU A 51 -2.19 -18.83 13.56
CA GLU A 51 -1.80 -18.81 14.98
C GLU A 51 -0.72 -17.74 15.26
N ASN A 52 0.31 -17.64 14.42
CA ASN A 52 1.55 -16.91 14.74
C ASN A 52 1.69 -15.54 14.02
N PHE A 53 0.91 -15.27 12.97
CA PHE A 53 1.04 -14.02 12.20
C PHE A 53 -0.27 -13.23 12.11
N THR A 54 -1.41 -13.87 12.37
CA THR A 54 -2.72 -13.19 12.38
C THR A 54 -3.26 -13.00 13.79
N LYS A 55 -3.28 -14.08 14.59
CA LYS A 55 -3.84 -14.10 15.96
C LYS A 55 -2.80 -14.01 17.06
N SER A 56 -1.53 -13.87 16.70
CA SER A 56 -0.43 -13.87 17.66
C SER A 56 -0.56 -12.73 18.66
N SER A 57 -0.17 -13.01 19.91
CA SER A 57 0.05 -12.00 20.95
C SER A 57 1.28 -11.13 20.68
N ASN A 58 2.17 -11.56 19.77
CA ASN A 58 3.33 -10.81 19.36
C ASN A 58 2.95 -9.76 18.31
N ASP A 59 2.97 -8.51 18.75
CA ASP A 59 2.62 -7.37 17.92
C ASP A 59 3.58 -7.14 16.75
N ILE A 60 4.85 -7.54 16.87
CA ILE A 60 5.86 -7.35 15.81
C ILE A 60 5.50 -8.22 14.62
N LEU A 61 5.32 -9.54 14.83
CA LEU A 61 4.97 -10.47 13.76
C LEU A 61 3.62 -10.13 13.12
N ARG A 62 2.63 -9.78 13.94
CA ARG A 62 1.28 -9.45 13.48
C ARG A 62 1.24 -8.15 12.66
N LYS A 63 1.98 -7.12 13.06
CA LYS A 63 1.97 -5.82 12.36
C LYS A 63 2.85 -5.82 11.12
N SER A 64 3.95 -6.56 11.16
CA SER A 64 4.97 -6.61 10.09
C SER A 64 4.62 -7.63 8.99
N CYS A 65 3.70 -8.56 9.24
CA CYS A 65 3.21 -9.47 8.21
C CYS A 65 2.42 -8.72 7.13
N VAL A 66 2.89 -8.77 5.89
CA VAL A 66 2.25 -8.10 4.74
C VAL A 66 1.65 -9.06 3.73
N SER A 67 2.15 -10.29 3.61
CA SER A 67 1.58 -11.30 2.70
C SER A 67 1.78 -12.73 3.17
N TYR A 68 0.87 -13.62 2.77
CA TYR A 68 1.00 -15.07 2.92
C TYR A 68 0.59 -15.80 1.64
N ASP A 69 1.52 -16.51 1.04
CA ASP A 69 1.31 -17.41 -0.09
C ASP A 69 1.14 -18.84 0.45
N GLU A 70 -0.10 -19.32 0.40
CA GLU A 70 -0.48 -20.63 0.93
C GLU A 70 0.07 -21.78 0.09
N GLN A 71 0.12 -21.60 -1.24
CA GLN A 71 0.60 -22.61 -2.17
C GLN A 71 2.08 -22.92 -1.92
N HIS A 72 2.87 -21.89 -1.60
CA HIS A 72 4.31 -22.04 -1.38
C HIS A 72 4.68 -22.08 0.12
N SER A 73 3.70 -21.92 1.02
CA SER A 73 3.92 -21.88 2.48
C SER A 73 4.92 -20.78 2.88
N ILE A 74 4.73 -19.58 2.31
CA ILE A 74 5.62 -18.43 2.50
C ILE A 74 4.86 -17.27 3.15
N VAL A 75 5.46 -16.68 4.19
CA VAL A 75 5.07 -15.37 4.73
C VAL A 75 6.08 -14.33 4.30
N LEU A 76 5.58 -13.19 3.83
CA LEU A 76 6.38 -12.01 3.60
C LEU A 76 6.20 -11.04 4.77
N ILE A 77 7.32 -10.63 5.35
CA ILE A 77 7.39 -9.69 6.47
C ILE A 77 8.10 -8.44 5.99
N GLU A 78 7.55 -7.29 6.35
CA GLU A 78 8.13 -5.98 6.06
C GLU A 78 8.56 -5.28 7.35
N MET A 79 9.81 -4.83 7.35
CA MET A 79 10.40 -3.96 8.35
C MET A 79 10.13 -2.52 7.92
N GLU A 80 9.05 -1.96 8.46
CA GLU A 80 8.60 -0.61 8.10
C GLU A 80 9.66 0.44 8.45
N SER A 81 10.08 1.23 7.46
CA SER A 81 10.92 2.41 7.69
C SER A 81 10.10 3.63 8.09
N GLU A 82 10.72 4.60 8.77
CA GLU A 82 10.08 5.88 9.06
C GLU A 82 9.61 6.60 7.78
N VAL A 83 10.37 6.47 6.68
CA VAL A 83 10.04 7.07 5.38
C VAL A 83 8.78 6.44 4.79
N HIS A 84 8.67 5.10 4.84
CA HIS A 84 7.47 4.37 4.43
C HIS A 84 6.26 4.81 5.27
N ALA A 85 6.39 4.77 6.59
CA ALA A 85 5.33 5.16 7.53
C ALA A 85 4.86 6.61 7.29
N SER A 86 5.80 7.54 7.06
CA SER A 86 5.50 8.94 6.73
C SER A 86 4.71 9.09 5.43
N GLY A 87 5.03 8.26 4.42
CA GLY A 87 4.28 8.17 3.17
C GLY A 87 2.83 7.72 3.40
N CYS A 88 2.64 6.63 4.14
CA CYS A 88 1.32 6.11 4.52
C CYS A 88 0.49 7.16 5.25
N ASP A 89 1.07 7.79 6.27
CA ASP A 89 0.40 8.82 7.05
C ASP A 89 -0.01 10.03 6.22
N ALA A 90 0.84 10.48 5.29
CA ALA A 90 0.49 11.61 4.44
C ALA A 90 -0.78 11.33 3.62
N PHE A 91 -0.94 10.12 3.09
CA PHE A 91 -2.17 9.72 2.39
C PHE A 91 -3.36 9.60 3.33
N ARG A 92 -3.19 9.06 4.55
CA ARG A 92 -4.26 9.01 5.55
C ARG A 92 -4.82 10.41 5.83
N PHE A 93 -3.96 11.41 6.04
CA PHE A 93 -4.37 12.79 6.25
C PHE A 93 -5.09 13.40 5.04
N LEU A 94 -4.65 13.08 3.81
CA LEU A 94 -5.32 13.57 2.60
C LEU A 94 -6.73 13.01 2.45
N ILE A 95 -6.89 11.70 2.67
CA ILE A 95 -8.20 11.06 2.61
C ILE A 95 -9.11 11.61 3.72
N GLU A 96 -8.61 11.73 4.94
CA GLU A 96 -9.36 12.28 6.07
C GLU A 96 -9.86 13.71 5.79
N ALA A 97 -8.97 14.60 5.35
CA ALA A 97 -9.33 15.98 5.00
C ALA A 97 -10.42 16.03 3.92
N TRP A 98 -10.33 15.17 2.90
CA TRP A 98 -11.32 15.08 1.84
C TRP A 98 -12.68 14.60 2.32
N VAL A 99 -12.73 13.55 3.13
CA VAL A 99 -14.00 12.99 3.61
C VAL A 99 -14.67 13.88 4.64
N THR A 100 -13.89 14.55 5.50
CA THR A 100 -14.39 15.60 6.41
C THR A 100 -15.01 16.74 5.64
N LYS A 101 -14.34 17.25 4.59
CA LYS A 101 -14.87 18.31 3.74
C LYS A 101 -16.15 17.89 3.02
N SER A 102 -16.20 16.65 2.54
CA SER A 102 -17.35 16.11 1.81
C SER A 102 -18.51 15.68 2.73
N LYS A 103 -18.31 15.68 4.06
CA LYS A 103 -19.25 15.14 5.05
C LYS A 103 -19.66 13.69 4.75
N SER A 104 -18.70 12.92 4.25
CA SER A 104 -18.87 11.51 3.89
C SER A 104 -17.99 10.67 4.81
N VAL A 105 -18.26 9.36 4.89
CA VAL A 105 -17.52 8.47 5.79
C VAL A 105 -16.98 7.27 5.02
N VAL A 106 -15.66 7.11 5.09
CA VAL A 106 -14.97 5.88 4.73
C VAL A 106 -14.44 5.22 6.00
N SER A 107 -14.43 3.90 6.02
CA SER A 107 -13.82 3.11 7.08
C SER A 107 -12.44 2.66 6.63
N PRO A 108 -11.35 3.03 7.34
CA PRO A 108 -10.06 2.41 7.09
C PRO A 108 -10.14 0.92 7.45
N THR A 109 -9.42 0.07 6.73
CA THR A 109 -9.44 -1.38 6.98
C THR A 109 -8.33 -1.84 7.91
N GLY A 110 -7.45 -0.92 8.34
CA GLY A 110 -6.37 -1.20 9.30
C GLY A 110 -5.48 -2.36 8.86
N SER A 111 -5.18 -3.27 9.78
CA SER A 111 -4.33 -4.45 9.54
C SER A 111 -5.07 -5.66 8.94
N ALA A 112 -6.21 -5.45 8.26
CA ALA A 112 -6.95 -6.55 7.65
C ALA A 112 -6.12 -7.25 6.56
N MET A 113 -6.10 -8.59 6.61
CA MET A 113 -5.55 -9.44 5.55
C MET A 113 -6.66 -9.84 4.57
N PHE A 114 -6.48 -9.50 3.31
CA PHE A 114 -7.41 -9.81 2.24
C PHE A 114 -6.99 -11.11 1.55
N ARG A 115 -7.88 -12.09 1.52
CA ARG A 115 -7.62 -13.39 0.85
C ARG A 115 -7.98 -13.27 -0.64
N GLY A 116 -6.96 -13.25 -1.49
CA GLY A 116 -7.07 -13.43 -2.93
C GLY A 116 -7.01 -14.90 -3.34
N ILE A 117 -6.83 -15.12 -4.64
CA ILE A 117 -6.61 -16.45 -5.25
C ILE A 117 -5.16 -16.88 -5.04
N THR A 118 -4.20 -15.97 -5.22
CA THR A 118 -2.77 -16.32 -5.20
C THR A 118 -2.18 -16.25 -3.79
N ARG A 119 -2.67 -15.32 -2.98
CA ARG A 119 -2.12 -15.04 -1.64
C ARG A 119 -3.13 -14.32 -0.75
N LYS A 120 -2.79 -14.22 0.53
CA LYS A 120 -3.37 -13.23 1.45
C LYS A 120 -2.43 -12.02 1.47
N LYS A 121 -2.98 -10.80 1.51
CA LYS A 121 -2.17 -9.58 1.57
C LYS A 121 -2.84 -8.48 2.39
N LYS A 122 -2.03 -7.69 3.09
CA LYS A 122 -2.39 -6.45 3.77
C LYS A 122 -2.00 -5.29 2.88
N ALA A 123 -2.84 -4.27 2.82
CA ALA A 123 -2.51 -2.99 2.18
C ALA A 123 -1.80 -2.09 3.18
N ASP A 124 -0.94 -1.18 2.70
CA ASP A 124 -0.33 -0.17 3.56
C ASP A 124 -1.39 0.81 4.08
N CYS A 125 -2.27 1.23 3.18
CA CYS A 125 -3.53 1.88 3.52
C CYS A 125 -4.65 1.38 2.62
N SER A 126 -5.84 1.18 3.19
CA SER A 126 -7.04 0.95 2.37
C SER A 126 -8.32 1.36 3.08
N TRP A 127 -9.32 1.68 2.26
CA TRP A 127 -10.61 2.20 2.71
C TRP A 127 -11.76 1.53 1.97
N LYS A 128 -12.90 1.47 2.65
CA LYS A 128 -14.20 1.11 2.08
C LYS A 128 -15.25 2.13 2.53
N PRO A 129 -16.35 2.33 1.79
CA PRO A 129 -17.42 3.18 2.27
C PRO A 129 -18.05 2.60 3.54
N ALA A 130 -18.48 3.48 4.44
CA ALA A 130 -19.20 3.05 5.65
C ALA A 130 -20.54 2.36 5.32
N GLU A 131 -21.18 2.79 4.24
CA GLU A 131 -22.40 2.20 3.70
C GLU A 131 -22.08 1.52 2.36
N LEU A 132 -22.30 0.21 2.28
CA LEU A 132 -22.10 -0.56 1.06
C LEU A 132 -23.43 -0.68 0.29
N PRO A 133 -23.41 -0.58 -1.05
CA PRO A 133 -24.60 -0.89 -1.86
C PRO A 133 -25.12 -2.30 -1.61
N SER A 134 -26.42 -2.52 -1.83
CA SER A 134 -27.02 -3.84 -1.71
C SER A 134 -26.30 -4.86 -2.62
N GLY A 135 -25.98 -6.03 -2.07
CA GLY A 135 -25.23 -7.08 -2.77
C GLY A 135 -23.71 -6.88 -2.85
N ARG A 136 -23.18 -5.71 -2.44
CA ARG A 136 -21.73 -5.49 -2.39
C ARG A 136 -21.11 -6.16 -1.15
N SER A 137 -20.16 -7.05 -1.38
CA SER A 137 -19.43 -7.76 -0.30
C SER A 137 -18.60 -6.81 0.57
N PRO A 138 -18.54 -7.00 1.90
CA PRO A 138 -17.68 -6.21 2.77
C PRO A 138 -16.21 -6.67 2.77
N LYS A 139 -15.88 -7.73 2.01
CA LYS A 139 -14.58 -8.43 2.03
C LYS A 139 -13.43 -7.53 1.58
N TRP A 140 -13.59 -6.83 0.47
CA TRP A 140 -12.53 -6.05 -0.18
C TRP A 140 -12.74 -4.54 0.05
N PRO A 141 -11.66 -3.75 0.09
CA PRO A 141 -11.77 -2.30 0.07
C PRO A 141 -12.24 -1.82 -1.31
N THR A 142 -12.56 -0.54 -1.43
CA THR A 142 -12.79 0.10 -2.73
C THR A 142 -11.54 0.83 -3.22
N MET A 143 -10.68 1.26 -2.29
CA MET A 143 -9.42 1.93 -2.57
C MET A 143 -8.29 1.36 -1.73
N ALA A 144 -7.15 1.10 -2.37
CA ALA A 144 -5.90 0.71 -1.72
C ALA A 144 -4.76 1.67 -2.11
N VAL A 145 -3.81 1.88 -1.20
CA VAL A 145 -2.59 2.64 -1.42
C VAL A 145 -1.45 1.75 -0.99
N GLU A 146 -0.47 1.58 -1.88
CA GLU A 146 0.78 0.88 -1.59
C GLU A 146 1.92 1.89 -1.67
N VAL A 147 2.69 2.00 -0.59
CA VAL A 147 3.82 2.88 -0.47
C VAL A 147 5.08 2.04 -0.58
N ARG A 148 6.09 2.55 -1.27
CA ARG A 148 7.40 1.90 -1.33
C ARG A 148 8.53 2.87 -1.06
N TRP A 149 9.55 2.35 -0.39
CA TRP A 149 10.82 3.02 -0.20
C TRP A 149 11.95 2.10 -0.69
N SER A 150 12.64 2.50 -1.76
CA SER A 150 13.78 1.76 -2.33
C SER A 150 13.49 0.35 -2.88
N GLU A 151 12.22 0.00 -3.10
CA GLU A 151 11.83 -1.33 -3.62
C GLU A 151 11.76 -1.43 -5.16
N PRO A 152 11.87 -2.65 -5.72
CA PRO A 152 11.73 -2.89 -7.16
C PRO A 152 10.35 -2.53 -7.72
N ALA A 153 10.33 -2.01 -8.95
CA ALA A 153 9.08 -1.68 -9.64
C ALA A 153 8.19 -2.90 -9.93
N SER A 154 8.77 -4.08 -10.07
CA SER A 154 8.06 -5.35 -10.25
C SER A 154 7.19 -5.72 -9.05
N HIS A 155 7.62 -5.38 -7.82
CA HIS A 155 6.85 -5.69 -6.61
C HIS A 155 5.52 -4.95 -6.61
N LEU A 156 5.57 -3.64 -6.89
CA LEU A 156 4.41 -2.76 -6.98
C LEU A 156 3.40 -3.22 -8.04
N MET A 157 3.86 -3.69 -9.20
CA MET A 157 2.97 -4.21 -10.23
C MET A 157 2.26 -5.50 -9.78
N ASN A 158 2.94 -6.37 -9.02
CA ASN A 158 2.30 -7.56 -8.44
C ASN A 158 1.21 -7.16 -7.45
N ASP A 159 1.42 -6.10 -6.66
CA ASP A 159 0.44 -5.59 -5.71
C ASP A 159 -0.76 -4.95 -6.41
N VAL A 160 -0.52 -4.12 -7.43
CA VAL A 160 -1.59 -3.57 -8.29
C VAL A 160 -2.43 -4.71 -8.89
N CYS A 161 -1.79 -5.74 -9.44
CA CYS A 161 -2.47 -6.90 -10.01
C CYS A 161 -3.28 -7.66 -8.95
N PHE A 162 -2.73 -7.86 -7.75
CA PHE A 162 -3.45 -8.51 -6.66
C PHE A 162 -4.73 -7.74 -6.32
N TRP A 163 -4.63 -6.43 -6.06
CA TRP A 163 -5.77 -5.63 -5.67
C TRP A 163 -6.82 -5.52 -6.76
N LEU A 164 -6.44 -5.25 -8.01
CA LEU A 164 -7.41 -5.03 -9.08
C LEU A 164 -7.98 -6.33 -9.66
N ASN A 165 -7.15 -7.35 -9.87
CA ASN A 165 -7.60 -8.57 -10.54
C ASN A 165 -8.26 -9.56 -9.56
N GLU A 166 -7.69 -9.75 -8.37
CA GLU A 166 -8.16 -10.79 -7.44
C GLU A 166 -9.35 -10.33 -6.58
N SER A 167 -9.62 -9.02 -6.54
CA SER A 167 -10.84 -8.49 -5.93
C SER A 167 -12.07 -8.66 -6.82
N ASN A 168 -11.93 -9.17 -8.05
CA ASN A 168 -13.02 -9.29 -9.02
C ASN A 168 -13.76 -7.95 -9.25
N GLY A 169 -13.00 -6.85 -9.36
CA GLY A 169 -13.54 -5.51 -9.58
C GLY A 169 -14.11 -4.82 -8.35
N ASP A 170 -14.04 -5.42 -7.17
CA ASP A 170 -14.43 -4.77 -5.91
C ASP A 170 -13.55 -3.56 -5.53
N VAL A 171 -12.24 -3.66 -5.74
CA VAL A 171 -11.30 -2.54 -5.67
C VAL A 171 -11.39 -1.75 -6.97
N LYS A 172 -11.68 -0.45 -6.85
CA LYS A 172 -11.85 0.45 -8.00
C LYS A 172 -10.59 1.25 -8.30
N VAL A 173 -9.83 1.58 -7.25
CA VAL A 173 -8.65 2.44 -7.34
C VAL A 173 -7.51 1.85 -6.53
N VAL A 174 -6.35 1.73 -7.15
CA VAL A 174 -5.09 1.49 -6.45
C VAL A 174 -4.19 2.68 -6.70
N LEU A 175 -3.69 3.28 -5.62
CA LEU A 175 -2.61 4.25 -5.70
C LEU A 175 -1.31 3.57 -5.33
N THR A 176 -0.26 3.98 -6.01
CA THR A 176 1.09 3.50 -5.72
C THR A 176 1.99 4.69 -5.52
N VAL A 177 2.78 4.67 -4.44
CA VAL A 177 3.59 5.79 -4.00
C VAL A 177 5.03 5.34 -3.95
N SER A 178 5.82 5.79 -4.90
CA SER A 178 7.23 5.47 -4.98
C SER A 178 8.05 6.60 -4.41
N ILE A 179 8.68 6.35 -3.27
CA ILE A 179 9.64 7.28 -2.67
C ILE A 179 11.04 6.83 -3.08
N PHE A 180 11.80 7.72 -3.73
CA PHE A 180 13.12 7.42 -4.26
C PHE A 180 14.21 8.15 -3.48
N ALA A 181 15.39 7.55 -3.43
CA ALA A 181 16.60 8.25 -3.00
C ALA A 181 16.78 9.53 -3.82
N ARG A 182 17.12 10.65 -3.15
CA ARG A 182 17.23 12.03 -3.71
C ARG A 182 15.89 12.74 -3.92
N HIS A 183 14.97 12.61 -2.95
CA HIS A 183 13.80 13.50 -2.84
C HIS A 183 12.93 13.55 -4.10
N ARG A 184 12.69 12.38 -4.69
CA ARG A 184 11.69 12.20 -5.75
C ARG A 184 10.57 11.30 -5.25
N ILE A 185 9.34 11.70 -5.52
CA ILE A 185 8.13 10.94 -5.19
C ILE A 185 7.30 10.79 -6.47
N SER A 186 6.92 9.57 -6.81
CA SER A 186 5.99 9.28 -7.90
C SER A 186 4.71 8.70 -7.34
N ILE A 187 3.56 9.24 -7.75
CA ILE A 187 2.24 8.73 -7.39
C ILE A 187 1.55 8.29 -8.66
N GLU A 188 1.17 7.03 -8.75
CA GLU A 188 0.48 6.49 -9.93
C GLU A 188 -0.89 5.95 -9.52
N LYS A 189 -1.91 6.29 -10.30
CA LYS A 189 -3.28 5.79 -10.15
C LYS A 189 -3.51 4.65 -11.13
N TRP A 190 -4.05 3.56 -10.62
CA TRP A 190 -4.37 2.35 -11.38
C TRP A 190 -5.85 2.01 -11.21
N SER A 191 -6.48 1.61 -12.31
CA SER A 191 -7.86 1.11 -12.34
C SER A 191 -8.02 0.05 -13.42
N LEU A 192 -9.07 -0.75 -13.32
CA LEU A 192 -9.42 -1.72 -14.34
C LEU A 192 -10.07 -1.04 -15.55
N HIS A 193 -9.57 -1.35 -16.75
CA HIS A 193 -10.14 -0.90 -18.01
C HIS A 193 -10.39 -2.07 -18.95
N HIS A 194 -11.54 -2.05 -19.63
CA HIS A 194 -11.81 -2.98 -20.73
C HIS A 194 -11.08 -2.50 -21.98
N ARG A 195 -10.20 -3.34 -22.53
CA ARG A 195 -9.60 -3.10 -23.85
C ARG A 195 -10.37 -3.89 -24.90
N ARG A 196 -10.56 -3.29 -26.07
CA ARG A 196 -11.22 -3.95 -27.20
C ARG A 196 -10.47 -5.24 -27.55
N GLY A 197 -11.19 -6.35 -27.60
CA GLY A 197 -10.62 -7.68 -27.89
C GLY A 197 -10.13 -8.45 -26.65
N GLN A 198 -10.30 -7.94 -25.43
CA GLN A 198 -10.04 -8.70 -24.21
C GLN A 198 -11.34 -9.03 -23.47
N GLU A 199 -11.47 -10.28 -23.03
CA GLU A 199 -12.63 -10.76 -22.25
C GLU A 199 -12.65 -10.19 -20.84
N LYS A 200 -11.47 -9.98 -20.24
CA LYS A 200 -11.31 -9.45 -18.88
C LYS A 200 -10.68 -8.06 -18.92
N PRO A 201 -11.16 -7.12 -18.09
CA PRO A 201 -10.47 -5.86 -17.92
C PRO A 201 -9.08 -6.07 -17.32
N ILE A 202 -8.18 -5.15 -17.64
CA ILE A 202 -6.79 -5.18 -17.17
C ILE A 202 -6.46 -3.94 -16.35
N PRO A 203 -5.50 -4.03 -15.41
CA PRO A 203 -4.93 -2.87 -14.75
C PRO A 203 -4.30 -1.90 -15.76
N VAL A 204 -4.69 -0.63 -15.69
CA VAL A 204 -4.11 0.44 -16.50
C VAL A 204 -3.76 1.61 -15.59
N GLN A 205 -2.56 2.17 -15.78
CA GLN A 205 -2.18 3.43 -15.17
C GLN A 205 -2.99 4.55 -15.84
N THR A 206 -3.84 5.23 -15.07
CA THR A 206 -4.74 6.27 -15.58
C THR A 206 -4.25 7.68 -15.29
N ALA A 207 -3.41 7.85 -14.28
CA ALA A 207 -2.81 9.14 -13.95
C ALA A 207 -1.46 8.94 -13.26
N LYS A 208 -0.61 9.97 -13.34
CA LYS A 208 0.70 10.00 -12.70
C LYS A 208 1.04 11.40 -12.24
N ILE A 209 1.56 11.50 -11.03
CA ILE A 209 2.17 12.71 -10.46
C ILE A 209 3.62 12.41 -10.15
N GLU A 210 4.52 13.32 -10.50
CA GLU A 210 5.92 13.29 -10.08
C GLU A 210 6.24 14.57 -9.30
N ILE A 211 6.82 14.40 -8.11
CA ILE A 211 7.25 15.47 -7.21
C ILE A 211 8.75 15.37 -7.03
N THR A 212 9.45 16.48 -7.21
CA THR A 212 10.92 16.56 -7.06
C THR A 212 11.30 17.75 -6.21
N LYS A 213 12.34 17.60 -5.38
CA LYS A 213 12.93 18.72 -4.64
C LYS A 213 13.60 19.66 -5.65
N GLY A 214 13.34 20.96 -5.51
CA GLY A 214 13.98 21.94 -6.38
C GLY A 214 15.48 22.05 -6.09
N LEU A 215 16.22 22.59 -7.06
CA LEU A 215 17.68 22.65 -7.00
C LEU A 215 18.21 23.72 -6.05
N GLU A 216 17.39 24.75 -5.75
CA GLU A 216 17.76 25.86 -4.89
C GLU A 216 17.36 25.61 -3.43
N ARG A 217 18.14 26.16 -2.49
CA ARG A 217 17.81 26.13 -1.05
C ARG A 217 16.47 26.85 -0.83
N ASN A 218 15.54 26.18 -0.14
CA ASN A 218 14.16 26.64 0.12
C ASN A 218 13.25 26.73 -1.11
N SER A 219 13.63 26.16 -2.25
CA SER A 219 12.72 26.04 -3.39
C SER A 219 11.50 25.18 -3.01
N LYS A 220 10.33 25.59 -3.52
CA LYS A 220 9.11 24.78 -3.39
C LYS A 220 9.27 23.47 -4.15
N PRO A 221 8.66 22.37 -3.67
CA PRO A 221 8.60 21.12 -4.43
C PRO A 221 8.06 21.37 -5.84
N LYS A 222 8.76 20.84 -6.86
CA LYS A 222 8.26 20.87 -8.24
C LYS A 222 7.32 19.69 -8.44
N VAL A 223 6.05 19.98 -8.65
CA VAL A 223 4.99 19.00 -8.94
C VAL A 223 4.70 18.99 -10.43
N THR A 224 4.57 17.81 -11.02
CA THR A 224 4.15 17.60 -12.40
C THR A 224 3.05 16.56 -12.49
N GLY A 225 2.14 16.72 -13.43
CA GLY A 225 0.93 15.89 -13.54
C GLY A 225 -0.21 16.37 -12.63
N ASN A 226 -1.36 15.72 -12.78
CA ASN A 226 -2.53 15.93 -11.95
C ASN A 226 -3.22 14.58 -11.74
N MET A 227 -4.06 14.51 -10.72
CA MET A 227 -4.79 13.30 -10.40
C MET A 227 -6.09 13.64 -9.72
N THR A 228 -7.14 12.94 -10.14
CA THR A 228 -8.45 12.98 -9.52
C THR A 228 -8.93 11.56 -9.27
N ILE A 229 -9.41 11.31 -8.05
CA ILE A 229 -10.11 10.08 -7.67
C ILE A 229 -11.58 10.43 -7.57
N LEU A 230 -12.39 9.74 -8.38
CA LEU A 230 -13.82 10.01 -8.42
C LEU A 230 -14.45 9.54 -7.11
N PHE A 231 -15.35 10.35 -6.58
CA PHE A 231 -16.11 9.99 -5.40
C PHE A 231 -16.84 8.65 -5.59
N GLU A 232 -17.43 8.43 -6.77
CA GLU A 232 -18.21 7.24 -7.08
C GLU A 232 -17.37 5.96 -7.08
N ASP A 233 -16.08 6.06 -7.41
CA ASP A 233 -15.14 4.93 -7.35
C ASP A 233 -14.88 4.49 -5.90
N VAL A 234 -14.91 5.44 -4.95
CA VAL A 234 -14.63 5.17 -3.53
C VAL A 234 -15.90 4.81 -2.77
N PHE A 235 -16.98 5.54 -3.01
CA PHE A 235 -18.23 5.43 -2.24
C PHE A 235 -19.28 4.52 -2.87
N LEU A 236 -19.08 4.09 -4.12
CA LEU A 236 -19.98 3.20 -4.86
C LEU A 236 -21.43 3.71 -4.97
N ARG A 237 -21.58 5.03 -4.96
CA ARG A 237 -22.86 5.72 -5.16
C ARG A 237 -22.63 7.10 -5.79
N PRO A 238 -23.66 7.69 -6.41
CA PRO A 238 -23.57 9.05 -6.92
C PRO A 238 -23.21 10.07 -5.83
N LYS A 239 -22.51 11.13 -6.24
CA LYS A 239 -22.22 12.30 -5.42
C LYS A 239 -23.48 13.08 -5.07
N ARG A 240 -23.56 13.56 -3.84
CA ARG A 240 -24.47 14.64 -3.43
C ARG A 240 -23.87 16.00 -3.82
N PRO A 241 -24.66 17.09 -3.91
CA PRO A 241 -24.15 18.41 -4.30
C PRO A 241 -23.02 18.97 -3.40
N THR A 242 -22.93 18.53 -2.15
CA THR A 242 -21.88 18.94 -1.20
C THR A 242 -20.63 18.07 -1.26
N GLU A 243 -20.66 16.97 -2.00
CA GLU A 243 -19.58 15.99 -2.10
C GLU A 243 -18.72 16.28 -3.33
N THR A 244 -17.42 16.03 -3.22
CA THR A 244 -16.45 16.37 -4.27
C THR A 244 -15.59 15.17 -4.62
N ASP A 245 -15.06 15.14 -5.84
CA ASP A 245 -13.97 14.22 -6.15
C ASP A 245 -12.70 14.64 -5.42
N LEU A 246 -11.86 13.67 -5.06
CA LEU A 246 -10.57 13.97 -4.47
C LEU A 246 -9.61 14.40 -5.58
N THR A 247 -9.31 15.69 -5.63
CA THR A 247 -8.28 16.26 -6.50
C THR A 247 -7.05 16.60 -5.67
N PHE A 248 -5.90 16.06 -6.05
CA PHE A 248 -4.64 16.34 -5.37
C PHE A 248 -4.18 17.76 -5.70
N SER A 249 -4.40 18.70 -4.78
CA SER A 249 -3.99 20.08 -4.98
C SER A 249 -2.46 20.22 -4.91
N GLN A 250 -1.92 21.25 -5.55
CA GLN A 250 -0.49 21.51 -5.49
C GLN A 250 -0.01 21.70 -4.04
N SER A 251 -0.75 22.44 -3.21
CA SER A 251 -0.40 22.64 -1.80
C SER A 251 -0.40 21.36 -0.98
N ASP A 252 -1.30 20.43 -1.29
CA ASP A 252 -1.37 19.14 -0.60
C ASP A 252 -0.19 18.24 -0.96
N LEU A 253 0.15 18.20 -2.25
CA LEU A 253 1.31 17.46 -2.75
C LEU A 253 2.63 18.05 -2.23
N GLU A 254 2.75 19.38 -2.17
CA GLU A 254 3.91 20.05 -1.58
C GLU A 254 4.06 19.71 -0.09
N ARG A 255 2.97 19.80 0.69
CA ARG A 255 2.98 19.48 2.14
C ARG A 255 3.36 18.02 2.38
N MET A 256 2.79 17.10 1.62
CA MET A 256 3.11 15.68 1.68
C MET A 256 4.60 15.44 1.40
N ALA A 257 5.12 16.02 0.32
CA ALA A 257 6.53 15.84 -0.05
C ALA A 257 7.47 16.37 1.03
N LEU A 258 7.20 17.56 1.59
CA LEU A 258 8.01 18.12 2.67
C LEU A 258 7.98 17.24 3.94
N LYS A 259 6.83 16.66 4.29
CA LYS A 259 6.72 15.74 5.44
C LYS A 259 7.55 14.46 5.23
N ILE A 260 7.50 13.88 4.04
CA ILE A 260 8.28 12.67 3.70
C ILE A 260 9.78 13.00 3.69
N TRP A 261 10.17 14.10 3.05
CA TRP A 261 11.57 14.50 2.94
C TRP A 261 12.21 14.90 4.27
N ALA A 262 11.43 15.48 5.18
CA ALA A 262 11.92 15.79 6.54
C ALA A 262 12.32 14.53 7.33
N VAL A 263 11.73 13.38 7.00
CA VAL A 263 12.12 12.07 7.55
C VAL A 263 13.28 11.48 6.77
N GLN A 264 13.27 11.60 5.44
CA GLN A 264 14.37 11.14 4.57
C GLN A 264 15.70 11.87 4.83
N ASP A 265 15.65 13.11 5.32
CA ASP A 265 16.82 13.94 5.65
C ASP A 265 17.39 13.70 7.06
N ARG A 266 16.79 12.80 7.86
CA ARG A 266 17.33 12.37 9.16
C ARG A 266 18.42 11.32 8.97
#